data_AF-A0A916QKR2-F1
#
_entry.id   AF-A0A916QKR2-F1
#
_cell.length_a   1.000
_cell.length_b   1.000
_cell.length_c   1.000
_cell.angle_alpha   90.00
_cell.angle_beta   90.00
_cell.angle_gamma   90.00
#
_symmetry.space_group_name_H-M   'P 1'
#
loop_
_entity.id
_entity.type
_entity.pdbx_description
1 polymer ?
#
loop_
_entity_poly.entity_id
_entity_poly.type
_entity_poly.pdbx_seq_one_letter_code
_entity_poly.pdbx_strand_id
1 'polypeptide(L)' 'MNETSKRSTIYFDPQLHAALRLKAAHTHRSLSDIVNDAVRAALADDQEDLAAFEERVSEPTMSYEALLDDLKAHGKI' A
#
# COMPACT_ATOMS: atom_id res chain seq x y z
N MET A 1 -19.56 14.97 16.10
CA MET A 1 -18.45 15.75 16.70
C MET A 1 -17.47 16.03 15.58
N ASN A 2 -17.39 17.27 15.11
CA ASN A 2 -16.48 17.67 14.03
C ASN A 2 -15.10 18.00 14.62
N GLU A 3 -14.32 16.98 14.98
CA GLU A 3 -12.87 17.19 15.15
C GLU A 3 -12.25 17.15 13.75
N THR A 4 -11.75 18.29 13.27
CA THR A 4 -11.13 18.42 11.95
C THR A 4 -9.71 17.86 11.89
N SER A 5 -9.02 17.78 13.03
CA SER A 5 -7.67 17.21 13.13
C SER A 5 -7.29 16.93 14.58
N LYS A 6 -6.57 15.82 14.83
CA LYS A 6 -5.94 15.51 16.13
C LYS A 6 -4.43 15.70 16.05
N ARG A 7 -3.84 16.41 17.02
CA ARG A 7 -2.37 16.59 17.09
C ARG A 7 -1.71 15.28 17.53
N SER A 8 -0.68 14.87 16.78
CA SER A 8 0.22 13.76 17.12
C SER A 8 1.68 14.20 16.93
N THR A 9 2.60 13.60 17.68
CA THR A 9 4.04 13.81 17.54
C THR A 9 4.67 12.51 17.03
N ILE A 10 5.38 12.59 15.90
CA ILE A 10 6.04 11.46 15.27
C ILE A 10 7.49 11.82 14.96
N TYR A 11 8.38 10.85 15.10
CA TYR A 11 9.78 11.00 14.71
C TYR A 11 9.96 10.45 13.30
N PHE A 12 10.53 11.26 12.42
CA PHE A 12 10.92 10.86 11.07
C PHE A 12 12.43 10.62 11.02
N ASP A 13 12.85 9.71 10.14
CA ASP A 13 14.23 9.70 9.68
C ASP A 13 14.62 11.10 9.16
N PRO A 14 15.80 11.65 9.50
CA PRO A 14 16.18 13.01 9.11
C PRO A 14 16.19 13.25 7.59
N GLN A 15 16.60 12.26 6.78
CA GLN A 15 16.62 12.39 5.32
C GLN A 15 15.21 12.35 4.76
N LEU A 16 14.36 11.47 5.29
CA LEU A 16 12.95 11.41 4.91
C LEU A 16 12.21 12.70 5.25
N HIS A 17 12.44 13.25 6.45
CA HIS A 17 11.85 14.53 6.84
C HIS A 17 12.26 15.67 5.90
N ALA A 18 13.53 15.72 5.49
CA ALA A 18 14.01 16.71 4.52
C ALA A 18 13.33 16.56 3.16
N ALA A 19 13.21 15.32 2.66
CA ALA A 19 12.52 15.03 1.41
C ALA A 19 11.02 15.40 1.47
N LEU A 20 10.35 15.07 2.57
CA LEU A 20 8.94 15.41 2.77
C LEU A 20 8.72 16.93 2.85
N ARG A 21 9.63 17.66 3.49
CA ARG A 21 9.59 19.14 3.54
C ARG A 21 9.74 19.76 2.15
N LEU A 22 10.63 19.22 1.31
CA LEU A 22 10.78 19.66 -0.08
C LEU A 22 9.51 19.36 -0.89
N LYS A 23 8.95 18.15 -0.75
CA LYS A 23 7.69 17.75 -1.41
C LYS A 23 6.53 18.65 -1.00
N ALA A 24 6.39 18.95 0.29
CA ALA A 24 5.39 19.88 0.82
C ALA A 24 5.49 21.26 0.16
N ALA A 25 6.69 21.82 0.10
CA ALA A 25 6.95 23.12 -0.54
C ALA A 25 6.62 23.10 -2.03
N HIS A 26 7.08 22.08 -2.76
CA HIS A 26 6.84 21.94 -4.21
C HIS A 26 5.36 21.73 -4.55
N THR A 27 4.61 21.04 -3.70
CA THR A 27 3.19 20.73 -3.95
C THR A 27 2.24 21.75 -3.34
N HIS A 28 2.73 22.77 -2.63
CA HIS A 28 1.93 23.73 -1.87
C HIS A 28 0.98 23.05 -0.87
N ARG A 29 1.43 21.96 -0.24
CA ARG A 29 0.68 21.18 0.75
C ARG A 29 1.36 21.22 2.11
N SER A 30 0.60 21.00 3.19
CA SER A 30 1.21 20.81 4.50
C SER A 30 1.83 19.41 4.63
N LEU A 31 2.81 19.28 5.52
CA LEU A 31 3.40 17.97 5.84
C LEU A 31 2.33 17.00 6.38
N SER A 32 1.43 17.49 7.23
CA SER A 32 0.32 16.71 7.78
C SER A 32 -0.61 16.18 6.69
N ASP A 33 -0.91 16.97 5.65
CA ASP A 33 -1.77 16.51 4.56
C ASP A 33 -1.11 15.38 3.77
N ILE A 34 0.20 15.50 3.49
CA ILE A 34 0.96 14.46 2.79
C ILE A 34 0.99 13.17 3.62
N VAL A 35 1.24 13.27 4.92
CA VAL A 35 1.29 12.11 5.82
C VAL A 35 -0.08 11.46 5.94
N ASN A 36 -1.15 12.24 6.11
CA ASN A 36 -2.50 11.72 6.19
C ASN A 36 -2.91 10.96 4.92
N ASP A 37 -2.57 11.49 3.74
CA ASP A 37 -2.86 10.80 2.48
C ASP A 37 -2.06 9.50 2.34
N ALA A 38 -0.77 9.51 2.70
CA ALA A 38 0.05 8.31 2.65
C ALA A 38 -0.49 7.22 3.60
N VAL A 39 -0.93 7.58 4.81
CA VAL A 39 -1.53 6.65 5.76
C VAL A 39 -2.88 6.12 5.25
N ARG A 40 -3.72 6.98 4.65
CA ARG A 40 -4.98 6.52 4.05
C ARG A 40 -4.76 5.56 2.89
N ALA A 41 -3.78 5.84 2.03
CA ALA A 41 -3.43 4.95 0.92
C ALA A 41 -2.98 3.59 1.44
N ALA A 42 -2.05 3.54 2.41
CA ALA A 42 -1.60 2.28 3.01
C ALA A 42 -2.77 1.47 3.62
N LEU A 43 -3.70 2.12 4.32
CA LEU A 43 -4.87 1.45 4.88
C LEU A 43 -5.86 0.96 3.81
N ALA A 44 -5.97 1.66 2.69
CA ALA A 44 -6.81 1.24 1.57
C ALA A 44 -6.18 0.05 0.85
N ASP A 45 -4.87 0.07 0.62
CA ASP A 45 -4.11 -1.05 0.03
C ASP A 45 -4.29 -2.31 0.90
N ASP A 46 -4.15 -2.19 2.23
CA ASP A 46 -4.39 -3.30 3.17
C ASP A 46 -5.83 -3.85 3.04
N GLN A 47 -6.82 -2.99 2.80
CA GLN A 47 -8.20 -3.41 2.61
C GLN A 47 -8.41 -4.15 1.27
N GLU A 48 -7.77 -3.68 0.20
CA GLU A 48 -7.79 -4.34 -1.11
C GLU A 48 -7.13 -5.72 -1.04
N ASP A 49 -6.01 -5.85 -0.33
CA ASP A 49 -5.34 -7.13 -0.10
C ASP A 49 -6.27 -8.13 0.61
N LEU A 50 -6.94 -7.69 1.68
CA LEU A 50 -7.89 -8.54 2.40
C LEU A 50 -9.05 -9.01 1.51
N ALA A 51 -9.60 -8.11 0.69
CA ALA A 51 -10.65 -8.47 -0.27
C ALA A 51 -10.16 -9.48 -1.30
N ALA A 52 -8.95 -9.29 -1.84
CA ALA A 52 -8.33 -10.24 -2.76
C ALA A 52 -8.12 -11.61 -2.10
N PHE A 53 -7.74 -11.68 -0.82
CA PHE A 53 -7.69 -12.95 -0.11
C PHE A 53 -9.07 -13.63 -0.04
N GLU A 54 -10.12 -12.90 0.31
CA GLU A 54 -11.48 -13.43 0.43
C GLU A 54 -12.03 -13.95 -0.91
N GLU A 55 -11.82 -13.22 -2.01
CA GLU A 55 -12.24 -13.67 -3.35
C GLU A 55 -11.54 -14.96 -3.78
N ARG A 56 -10.25 -15.06 -3.45
CA ARG A 56 -9.39 -16.19 -3.82
C ARG A 56 -9.59 -17.44 -2.97
N VAL A 57 -10.32 -17.37 -1.86
CA VAL A 57 -10.70 -18.56 -1.07
C VAL A 57 -11.41 -19.62 -1.93
N SER A 58 -12.17 -19.17 -2.93
CA SER A 58 -12.92 -20.06 -3.84
C SER A 58 -12.10 -20.61 -5.01
N GLU A 59 -10.86 -20.14 -5.20
CA GLU A 59 -10.00 -20.64 -6.28
C GLU A 59 -9.57 -22.09 -6.02
N PRO A 60 -9.59 -22.96 -7.04
CA PRO A 60 -9.08 -24.31 -6.88
C PRO A 60 -7.57 -24.29 -6.65
N THR A 61 -7.10 -25.16 -5.75
CA THR A 61 -5.66 -25.38 -5.60
C THR A 61 -5.12 -26.19 -6.78
N MET A 62 -3.88 -25.88 -7.18
CA MET A 62 -3.18 -26.59 -8.25
C MET A 62 -1.97 -27.33 -7.66
N SER A 63 -1.77 -28.58 -8.07
CA SER A 63 -0.57 -29.34 -7.67
C SER A 63 0.68 -28.76 -8.35
N TYR A 64 1.84 -29.02 -7.76
CA TYR A 64 3.10 -28.57 -8.35
C TYR A 64 3.35 -29.19 -9.74
N GLU A 65 2.97 -30.44 -9.93
CA GLU A 65 3.06 -31.13 -11.24
C GLU A 65 2.19 -30.45 -12.30
N ALA A 66 0.92 -30.13 -11.96
CA ALA A 66 0.01 -29.44 -12.86
C ALA A 66 0.50 -28.02 -13.20
N LEU A 67 1.13 -27.32 -12.24
CA LEU A 67 1.77 -26.03 -12.49
C LEU A 67 2.93 -26.15 -13.48
N LEU A 68 3.80 -27.18 -13.35
CA LEU A 68 4.93 -27.37 -14.26
C LEU A 68 4.48 -27.71 -15.69
N ASP A 69 3.45 -28.55 -15.82
CA ASP A 69 2.87 -28.88 -17.12
C ASP A 69 2.24 -27.63 -17.79
N ASP A 70 1.54 -26.80 -17.02
CA ASP A 70 0.97 -25.53 -17.51
C ASP A 70 2.06 -24.54 -17.97
N LEU A 71 3.13 -24.37 -17.17
CA LEU A 71 4.25 -23.50 -17.53
C LEU A 71 4.95 -23.96 -18.81
N LYS A 72 5.13 -25.28 -18.98
CA LYS A 72 5.72 -25.86 -20.19
C LYS A 72 4.81 -25.68 -21.40
N ALA A 73 3.50 -25.86 -21.24
CA ALA A 73 2.52 -25.64 -22.30
C ALA A 73 2.51 -24.19 -22.79
N HIS A 74 2.77 -23.23 -21.90
CA HIS A 74 2.87 -21.81 -22.21
C HIS A 74 4.30 -21.32 -22.54
N GLY A 75 5.27 -22.23 -22.68
CA GLY A 75 6.66 -21.92 -23.07
C GLY A 75 7.39 -21.03 -22.06
N LYS A 76 6.99 -21.07 -20.79
CA LYS A 76 7.65 -20.34 -19.68
C LYS A 76 8.82 -21.13 -19.09
N ILE A 77 8.85 -22.45 -19.33
CA ILE A 77 9.94 -23.39 -19.05
C ILE A 77 10.03 -24.45 -20.15
#